data_AF-A0A6B0UB08-F1
#
_entry.id   AF-A0A6B0UB08-F1
#
_cell.length_a   1.000
_cell.length_b   1.000
_cell.length_c   1.000
_cell.angle_alpha   90.00
_cell.angle_beta   90.00
_cell.angle_gamma   90.00
#
_symmetry.space_group_name_H-M   'P 1'
#
loop_
_entity.id
_entity.type
_entity.pdbx_description
1 polymer ?
#
loop_
_entity_poly.entity_id
_entity_poly.type
_entity_poly.pdbx_seq_one_letter_code
_entity_poly.pdbx_strand_id
1 'polypeptide(L)'
;LSHVLYIPCHNPFKALTTLARRAPTTTVVPKRNYTPLERIKELQKQFTADDGVPVHLMGGKLDVFLYQFTMACCAVGLGWTFYNTYMMIYHPKELARK
;
A
#
# COMPACT_ATOMS: atom_id res chain seq x y z
N LEU A 1 -41.16 -32.24 12.25
CA LEU A 1 -40.32 -32.97 13.23
C LEU A 1 -39.05 -33.40 12.50
N SER A 2 -37.96 -32.64 12.66
CA SER A 2 -36.76 -33.10 13.42
C SER A 2 -36.14 -34.34 12.75
N HIS A 3 -35.03 -34.28 12.02
CA HIS A 3 -33.71 -34.00 12.57
C HIS A 3 -32.72 -33.90 11.40
N VAL A 4 -32.25 -32.69 11.10
CA VAL A 4 -30.99 -32.49 10.38
C VAL A 4 -29.91 -32.54 11.47
N LEU A 5 -29.13 -33.62 11.54
CA LEU A 5 -27.93 -33.62 12.36
C LEU A 5 -26.79 -34.37 11.66
N TYR A 6 -26.02 -33.58 10.93
CA TYR A 6 -24.75 -33.92 10.33
C TYR A 6 -23.71 -34.06 11.47
N ILE A 7 -23.07 -35.23 11.59
CA ILE A 7 -21.89 -35.45 12.43
C ILE A 7 -20.77 -35.86 11.47
N PRO A 8 -19.73 -35.04 11.31
CA PRO A 8 -18.42 -35.54 11.69
C PRO A 8 -17.77 -34.62 12.75
N CYS A 9 -17.86 -35.07 14.00
CA CYS A 9 -17.08 -34.56 15.12
C CYS A 9 -15.73 -35.31 15.12
N HIS A 10 -14.65 -34.66 14.67
CA HIS A 10 -13.28 -35.16 14.90
C HIS A 10 -12.32 -34.07 15.42
N ASN A 11 -12.80 -32.87 15.76
CA ASN A 11 -11.91 -31.95 16.48
C ASN A 11 -12.70 -30.96 17.36
N PRO A 12 -12.95 -31.27 18.64
CA PRO A 12 -13.72 -30.40 19.53
C PRO A 12 -13.06 -29.02 19.71
N PHE A 13 -11.74 -28.94 19.49
CA PHE A 13 -10.96 -27.71 19.68
C PHE A 13 -11.25 -26.61 18.64
N LYS A 14 -11.56 -26.97 17.38
CA LYS A 14 -11.85 -25.99 16.32
C LYS A 14 -13.31 -25.55 16.32
N ALA A 15 -14.24 -26.42 16.71
CA ALA A 15 -15.67 -26.10 16.75
C ALA A 15 -16.01 -25.07 17.84
N LEU A 16 -15.41 -25.19 19.03
CA LEU A 16 -15.64 -24.29 20.17
C LEU A 16 -15.25 -22.84 19.87
N THR A 17 -14.12 -22.61 19.19
CA THR A 17 -13.69 -21.25 18.79
C THR A 17 -14.58 -20.62 17.72
N THR A 18 -15.32 -21.43 16.97
CA THR A 18 -16.23 -20.96 15.92
C THR A 18 -17.59 -20.57 16.52
N LEU A 19 -18.05 -21.28 17.55
CA LEU A 19 -19.27 -20.94 18.30
C LEU A 19 -19.06 -19.77 19.26
N ALA A 20 -17.89 -19.67 19.90
CA ALA A 20 -17.55 -18.54 20.76
C ALA A 20 -17.47 -17.20 20.00
N ARG A 21 -17.08 -17.22 18.72
CA ARG A 21 -17.11 -16.03 17.83
C ARG A 21 -18.51 -15.60 17.40
N ARG A 22 -19.54 -16.41 17.64
CA ARG A 22 -20.95 -16.10 17.34
C ARG A 22 -21.70 -15.49 18.52
N ALA A 23 -21.04 -15.23 19.64
CA ALA A 23 -21.62 -14.41 20.68
C ALA A 23 -21.81 -12.98 20.14
N PRO A 24 -23.01 -12.37 20.24
CA PRO A 24 -23.20 -10.97 19.90
C PRO A 24 -22.53 -10.13 20.97
N THR A 25 -21.21 -9.94 20.86
CA THR A 25 -20.52 -8.96 21.68
C THR A 25 -20.97 -7.60 21.19
N THR A 26 -21.90 -6.99 21.92
CA THR A 26 -22.26 -5.58 21.78
C THR A 26 -21.10 -4.72 22.27
N THR A 27 -19.94 -4.79 21.62
CA THR A 27 -18.95 -3.74 21.76
C THR A 27 -19.50 -2.57 20.97
N VAL A 28 -19.81 -1.47 21.66
CA VAL A 28 -20.03 -0.17 21.01
C VAL A 28 -18.74 0.14 20.26
N VAL A 29 -18.67 -0.28 19.00
CA VAL A 29 -17.53 0.01 18.14
C VAL A 29 -17.58 1.52 17.95
N PRO A 30 -16.58 2.29 18.42
CA PRO A 30 -16.60 3.74 18.27
C PRO A 30 -16.77 4.02 16.79
N LYS A 31 -17.81 4.74 16.37
CA LYS A 31 -18.12 5.02 14.96
C LYS A 31 -16.97 5.86 14.39
N ARG A 32 -15.86 5.22 14.01
CA ARG A 32 -14.78 5.90 13.32
C ARG A 32 -15.32 6.36 11.98
N ASN A 33 -14.77 7.43 11.44
CA ASN A 33 -15.12 7.88 10.10
C ASN A 33 -14.51 6.87 9.12
N TYR A 34 -15.16 5.71 8.97
CA TYR A 34 -14.71 4.66 8.10
C TYR A 34 -14.90 5.12 6.66
N THR A 35 -13.90 4.88 5.82
CA THR A 35 -14.15 4.81 4.39
C THR A 35 -15.31 3.83 4.15
N PRO A 36 -16.23 4.13 3.20
CA PRO A 36 -17.36 3.25 2.94
C PRO A 36 -16.88 1.82 2.74
N LEU A 37 -17.55 0.83 3.36
CA LEU A 37 -17.14 -0.58 3.24
C LEU A 37 -17.05 -1.04 1.78
N GLU A 38 -17.85 -0.44 0.90
CA GLU A 38 -17.81 -0.65 -0.55
C GLU A 38 -16.47 -0.23 -1.15
N ARG A 39 -15.91 0.91 -0.74
CA ARG A 39 -14.58 1.37 -1.20
C ARG A 39 -13.46 0.42 -0.77
N ILE A 40 -13.57 -0.18 0.40
CA ILE A 40 -12.59 -1.17 0.88
C ILE A 40 -12.67 -2.44 0.03
N LYS A 41 -13.86 -2.92 -0.31
CA LYS A 41 -14.04 -4.09 -1.18
C LYS A 41 -13.50 -3.83 -2.59
N GLU A 42 -13.71 -2.64 -3.13
CA GLU A 42 -13.17 -2.22 -4.43
C GLU A 42 -11.64 -2.24 -4.44
N LEU A 43 -11.01 -1.66 -3.41
CA LEU A 43 -9.56 -1.68 -3.24
C LEU A 43 -9.04 -3.11 -3.08
N GLN A 44 -9.69 -3.93 -2.24
CA GLN A 44 -9.33 -5.35 -2.08
C GLN A 44 -9.39 -6.12 -3.39
N LYS A 45 -10.42 -5.88 -4.22
CA LYS A 45 -10.54 -6.48 -5.55
C LYS A 45 -9.40 -6.05 -6.47
N GLN A 46 -9.05 -4.76 -6.46
CA GLN A 46 -7.97 -4.21 -7.28
C GLN A 46 -6.59 -4.79 -6.90
N PHE A 47 -6.31 -4.96 -5.60
CA PHE A 47 -5.03 -5.53 -5.13
C PHE A 47 -4.97 -7.06 -5.14
N THR A 48 -6.10 -7.75 -5.36
CA THR A 48 -6.16 -9.22 -5.47
C THR A 48 -6.26 -9.67 -6.93
N ALA A 49 -6.35 -8.75 -7.90
CA ALA A 49 -6.30 -9.11 -9.31
C ALA A 49 -4.91 -9.63 -9.68
N ASP A 50 -4.83 -10.83 -10.27
CA ASP A 50 -3.58 -11.49 -10.69
C ASP A 50 -3.06 -10.91 -12.03
N ASP A 51 -2.86 -9.59 -12.08
CA ASP A 51 -2.42 -8.88 -13.30
C ASP A 51 -0.90 -8.93 -13.52
N GLY A 52 -0.14 -9.57 -12.61
CA GLY A 52 1.32 -9.69 -12.68
C GLY A 52 2.08 -8.36 -12.51
N VAL A 53 1.37 -7.26 -12.25
CA VAL A 53 1.95 -5.91 -12.05
C VAL A 53 2.50 -5.78 -10.62
N PRO A 54 3.69 -5.21 -10.41
CA PRO A 54 4.26 -5.04 -9.08
C PRO A 54 3.44 -4.04 -8.26
N VAL A 55 3.39 -4.24 -6.93
CA VAL A 55 2.54 -3.47 -5.99
C VAL A 55 2.69 -1.95 -6.10
N HIS A 56 3.86 -1.44 -6.50
CA HIS A 56 4.14 -0.01 -6.66
C HIS A 56 3.63 0.60 -7.98
N LEU A 57 3.05 -0.19 -8.88
CA LEU A 57 2.29 0.29 -10.06
C LEU A 57 0.78 -0.04 -9.95
N MET A 58 0.35 -0.77 -8.90
CA MET A 58 -1.02 -1.26 -8.77
C MET A 58 -2.05 -0.17 -8.45
N GLY A 59 -1.63 1.01 -8.00
CA GLY A 59 -2.50 2.18 -7.84
C GLY A 59 -2.83 2.90 -9.15
N GLY A 60 -2.26 2.47 -10.28
CA GLY A 60 -2.65 2.87 -11.62
C GLY A 60 -1.67 3.85 -12.29
N LYS A 61 -2.17 4.59 -13.29
CA LYS A 61 -1.33 5.44 -14.17
C LYS A 61 -0.66 6.61 -13.44
N LEU A 62 -1.26 7.08 -12.35
CA LEU A 62 -0.69 8.15 -11.53
C LEU A 62 0.63 7.74 -10.87
N ASP A 63 0.71 6.50 -10.39
CA ASP A 63 1.92 5.96 -9.74
C ASP A 63 3.09 5.87 -10.73
N VAL A 64 2.78 5.49 -11.98
CA VAL A 64 3.78 5.45 -13.07
C VAL A 64 4.32 6.84 -13.38
N PHE A 65 3.43 7.83 -13.51
CA PHE A 65 3.83 9.22 -13.76
C PHE A 65 4.68 9.76 -12.60
N LEU A 66 4.27 9.50 -11.36
CA LEU A 66 4.98 9.95 -10.17
C LEU A 66 6.38 9.31 -10.08
N TYR A 67 6.50 8.02 -10.42
CA TYR A 67 7.79 7.33 -10.48
C TYR A 67 8.72 7.93 -11.54
N GLN A 68 8.21 8.17 -12.75
CA GLN A 68 9.00 8.76 -13.83
C GLN A 68 9.45 10.18 -13.47
N PHE A 69 8.56 10.98 -12.90
CA PHE A 69 8.87 12.34 -12.46
C PHE A 69 9.96 12.38 -11.38
N THR A 70 9.84 11.52 -10.36
CA THR A 70 10.81 11.47 -9.27
C THR A 70 12.19 11.02 -9.77
N MET A 71 12.25 10.00 -10.64
CA MET A 71 13.51 9.56 -11.26
C MET A 71 14.15 10.65 -12.12
N ALA A 72 13.36 11.35 -12.94
CA ALA A 72 13.85 12.47 -13.74
C ALA A 72 14.41 13.60 -12.86
N CYS A 73 13.69 13.96 -11.79
CA CYS A 73 14.12 14.96 -10.83
C CYS A 73 15.46 14.58 -10.16
N CYS A 74 15.60 13.32 -9.73
CA CYS A 74 16.85 12.82 -9.15
C CYS A 74 18.02 12.86 -10.15
N ALA A 75 17.80 12.47 -11.41
CA ALA A 75 18.83 12.51 -12.44
C ALA A 75 19.28 13.95 -12.74
N VAL A 76 18.34 14.88 -12.85
CA VAL A 76 18.64 16.31 -13.04
C VAL A 76 19.38 16.88 -11.82
N GLY A 77 18.93 16.56 -10.61
CA GLY A 77 19.58 16.99 -9.38
C GLY A 77 21.03 16.49 -9.27
N LEU A 78 21.26 15.21 -9.56
CA LEU A 78 22.61 14.63 -9.61
C LEU A 78 23.48 15.33 -10.66
N GLY A 79 22.98 15.48 -11.90
CA GLY A 79 23.71 16.18 -12.95
C GLY A 79 24.07 17.62 -12.57
N TRP A 80 23.14 18.33 -11.93
CA TRP A 80 23.37 19.70 -11.44
C TRP A 80 24.44 19.71 -10.35
N THR A 81 24.40 18.79 -9.39
CA THR A 81 25.44 18.71 -8.34
C THR A 81 26.81 18.44 -8.92
N PHE A 82 26.95 17.50 -9.88
CA PHE A 82 28.23 17.23 -10.52
C PHE A 82 28.75 18.42 -11.33
N TYR A 83 27.87 19.13 -12.06
CA TYR A 83 28.25 20.36 -12.78
C TYR A 83 28.75 21.43 -11.81
N ASN A 84 28.06 21.63 -10.68
CA ASN A 84 28.47 22.58 -9.65
C ASN A 84 29.80 22.18 -8.99
N THR A 85 29.99 20.90 -8.66
CA THR A 85 31.24 20.39 -8.10
C THR A 85 32.39 20.56 -9.10
N TYR A 86 32.18 20.23 -10.38
CA TYR A 86 33.19 20.42 -11.42
C TYR A 86 33.60 21.89 -11.57
N MET A 87 32.64 22.82 -11.65
CA MET A 87 32.97 24.25 -11.72
C MET A 87 33.72 24.71 -10.47
N MET A 88 33.36 24.23 -9.28
CA MET A 88 34.01 24.66 -8.03
C MET A 88 35.45 24.15 -7.92
N ILE A 89 35.73 22.95 -8.44
CA ILE A 89 37.06 22.33 -8.39
C ILE A 89 38.00 22.95 -9.42
N TYR A 90 37.55 23.08 -10.68
CA TYR A 90 38.43 23.45 -11.80
C TYR A 90 38.35 24.92 -12.19
N HIS A 91 37.32 25.66 -11.76
CA HIS A 91 37.19 27.09 -12.01
C HIS A 91 37.41 27.85 -10.69
N PRO A 92 38.66 28.09 -10.26
CA PRO A 92 38.93 28.85 -9.06
C PRO A 92 38.30 30.25 -9.16
N LYS A 93 37.70 30.69 -8.06
CA LYS A 93 36.90 31.92 -7.87
C LYS A 93 37.57 33.27 -8.15
N GLU A 94 38.61 33.33 -8.99
CA GLU A 94 39.18 34.60 -9.46
C GLU A 94 38.25 35.37 -10.40
N LEU A 95 37.28 34.70 -11.06
CA LEU A 95 36.24 35.37 -11.84
C LEU A 95 35.01 35.83 -11.03
N ALA A 96 34.92 35.51 -9.73
CA ALA A 96 33.86 36.00 -8.85
C ALA A 96 34.19 37.37 -8.19
N ARG A 97 35.35 37.96 -8.54
CA ARG A 97 35.86 39.23 -8.00
C ARG A 97 35.90 40.36 -9.05
N LYS A 98 35.19 40.25 -10.17
CA LYS A 98 35.02 41.33 -11.16
C LYS A 98 33.56 41.68 -11.34
#